data_AF-A0A0C2CH97-F1
#
_entry.id   AF-A0A0C2CH97-F1
#
_cell.length_a   1.000
_cell.length_b   1.000
_cell.length_c   1.000
_cell.angle_alpha   90.00
_cell.angle_beta   90.00
_cell.angle_gamma   90.00
#
_symmetry.space_group_name_H-M   'P 1'
#
loop_
_entity.id
_entity.type
_entity.pdbx_description
1 polymer ?
#
loop_
_entity_poly.entity_id
_entity_poly.type
_entity_poly.pdbx_seq_one_letter_code
_entity_poly.pdbx_strand_id
1 'polypeptide(L)'
;MVYNATVPFGFAKYLSWSQGDHYLDFEGAEANQASYSGTLDGQIPFGTPLAYSTNNTSDYEYQSYNKYGVGYWLVQLLVDCSKTDQGWFELKGYLSPSTGWEPNINQKKCTGRVGGSAPFQSINHIAKFGAVNVFTWGSSDCVIDPV
;
A
#
# COMPACT_ATOMS: atom_id res chain seq x y z
N MET A 1 10.91 -7.74 0.80
CA MET A 1 9.61 -7.53 1.46
C MET A 1 8.85 -8.84 1.44
N VAL A 2 8.17 -9.20 2.53
CA VAL A 2 7.29 -10.38 2.59
C VAL A 2 5.88 -9.86 2.82
N TYR A 3 4.93 -10.27 1.98
CA TYR A 3 3.51 -9.96 2.14
C TYR A 3 2.91 -10.79 3.25
N ASN A 4 2.31 -10.12 4.24
CA ASN A 4 1.58 -10.81 5.31
C ASN A 4 0.17 -10.25 5.51
N ALA A 5 -0.42 -9.64 4.49
CA ALA A 5 -1.86 -9.43 4.52
C ALA A 5 -2.52 -10.81 4.41
N THR A 6 -2.96 -11.34 5.56
CA THR A 6 -3.76 -12.55 5.62
C THR A 6 -5.12 -12.23 5.00
N VAL A 7 -5.24 -12.46 3.71
CA VAL A 7 -6.49 -12.34 2.97
C VAL A 7 -7.05 -13.72 2.68
N PRO A 8 -8.38 -13.90 2.72
CA PRO A 8 -8.98 -15.18 2.36
C PRO A 8 -8.85 -15.48 0.85
N PHE A 9 -9.00 -16.77 0.47
CA PHE A 9 -8.63 -17.28 -0.88
C PHE A 9 -9.31 -16.59 -2.08
N GLY A 10 -10.46 -15.97 -1.86
CA GLY A 10 -11.27 -15.25 -2.84
C GLY A 10 -10.65 -13.93 -3.27
N PHE A 11 -9.60 -13.46 -2.59
CA PHE A 11 -8.70 -12.41 -3.05
C PHE A 11 -7.68 -12.94 -4.09
N ALA A 12 -8.13 -13.78 -5.02
CA ALA A 12 -7.28 -14.47 -5.99
C ALA A 12 -6.41 -13.52 -6.82
N LYS A 13 -6.92 -12.32 -7.15
CA LYS A 13 -6.14 -11.30 -7.87
C LYS A 13 -4.98 -10.78 -7.04
N TYR A 14 -5.23 -10.40 -5.78
CA TYR A 14 -4.17 -10.00 -4.85
C TYR A 14 -3.15 -11.13 -4.69
N LEU A 15 -3.61 -12.36 -4.41
CA LEU A 15 -2.74 -13.52 -4.19
C LEU A 15 -1.89 -13.87 -5.42
N SER A 16 -2.43 -13.71 -6.63
CA SER A 16 -1.67 -13.92 -7.86
C SER A 16 -0.65 -12.80 -8.07
N TRP A 17 -1.02 -11.54 -7.83
CA TRP A 17 -0.16 -10.39 -8.11
C TRP A 17 0.96 -10.22 -7.08
N SER A 18 0.74 -10.67 -5.84
CA SER A 18 1.74 -10.61 -4.76
C SER A 18 2.81 -11.71 -4.86
N GLN A 19 2.59 -12.75 -5.68
CA GLN A 19 3.58 -13.80 -5.88
C GLN A 19 4.80 -13.24 -6.62
N GLY A 20 5.99 -13.47 -6.08
CA GLY A 20 7.25 -13.02 -6.70
C GLY A 20 7.50 -11.51 -6.61
N ASP A 21 6.71 -10.82 -5.79
CA ASP A 21 6.89 -9.41 -5.45
C ASP A 21 7.67 -9.34 -4.11
N HIS A 22 8.68 -8.50 -4.05
CA HIS A 22 9.71 -8.42 -3.03
C HIS A 22 10.08 -6.99 -2.68
N TYR A 23 9.76 -5.99 -3.50
CA TYR A 23 10.09 -4.60 -3.20
C TYR A 23 8.90 -3.67 -3.43
N LEU A 24 8.79 -2.69 -2.53
CA LEU A 24 8.01 -1.51 -2.83
C LEU A 24 8.89 -0.61 -3.71
N ASP A 25 8.70 -0.69 -5.02
CA ASP A 25 9.51 0.03 -5.99
C ASP A 25 8.68 0.72 -7.08
N PHE A 26 9.36 1.58 -7.84
CA PHE A 26 8.81 2.32 -8.98
C PHE A 26 9.31 1.74 -10.32
N GLU A 27 10.12 0.67 -10.28
CA GLU A 27 10.87 0.13 -11.43
C GLU A 27 10.06 -0.93 -12.20
N GLY A 28 8.88 -1.31 -11.68
CA GLY A 28 7.89 -2.10 -12.39
C GLY A 28 7.81 -3.54 -11.89
N ALA A 29 7.47 -4.48 -12.77
CA ALA A 29 7.35 -5.89 -12.38
C ALA A 29 8.70 -6.51 -12.03
N GLU A 30 8.71 -7.30 -10.96
CA GLU A 30 9.85 -8.13 -10.62
C GLU A 30 9.88 -9.45 -11.40
N ALA A 31 11.07 -10.06 -11.46
CA ALA A 31 11.24 -11.35 -12.09
C ALA A 31 10.36 -12.41 -11.39
N ASN A 32 9.46 -13.02 -12.16
CA ASN A 32 8.46 -13.98 -11.69
C ASN A 32 7.30 -13.38 -10.87
N GLN A 33 7.16 -12.05 -10.84
CA GLN A 33 5.96 -11.44 -10.30
C GLN A 33 4.73 -11.86 -11.12
N ALA A 34 3.69 -12.33 -10.43
CA ALA A 34 2.51 -12.93 -11.03
C ALA A 34 2.80 -14.12 -11.99
N SER A 35 3.90 -14.86 -11.75
CA SER A 35 4.39 -15.95 -12.61
C SER A 35 3.38 -17.04 -12.98
N TYR A 36 2.30 -17.23 -12.23
CA TYR A 36 1.26 -18.19 -12.60
C TYR A 36 0.47 -17.78 -13.87
N SER A 37 0.34 -16.48 -14.16
CA SER A 37 -0.32 -15.99 -15.39
C SER A 37 0.56 -15.08 -16.25
N GLY A 38 1.68 -14.55 -15.71
CA GLY A 38 2.56 -13.57 -16.35
C GLY A 38 1.92 -12.21 -16.64
N THR A 39 0.58 -12.16 -16.64
CA THR A 39 -0.25 -11.00 -16.87
C THR A 39 -1.57 -11.18 -16.11
N LEU A 40 -2.05 -10.15 -15.41
CA LEU A 40 -3.37 -10.17 -14.81
C LEU A 40 -4.24 -9.14 -15.52
N ASP A 41 -5.39 -9.60 -16.03
CA ASP A 41 -6.24 -8.84 -16.97
C ASP A 41 -5.49 -8.35 -18.24
N GLY A 42 -4.49 -9.12 -18.70
CA GLY A 42 -3.66 -8.78 -19.88
C GLY A 42 -2.60 -7.70 -19.63
N GLN A 43 -2.41 -7.29 -18.37
CA GLN A 43 -1.40 -6.33 -17.96
C GLN A 43 -0.26 -7.01 -17.21
N ILE A 44 0.97 -6.58 -17.49
CA ILE A 44 2.13 -6.94 -16.68
C ILE A 44 1.94 -6.32 -15.29
N PRO A 45 2.31 -7.02 -14.20
CA PRO A 45 2.29 -6.44 -12.87
C PRO A 45 3.01 -5.08 -12.82
N PHE A 46 2.50 -4.17 -11.99
CA PHE A 46 3.11 -2.89 -11.78
C PHE A 46 2.92 -2.49 -10.32
N GLY A 47 4.02 -2.60 -9.56
CA GLY A 47 4.04 -2.39 -8.12
C GLY A 47 3.29 -3.46 -7.32
N THR A 48 3.11 -3.14 -6.04
CA THR A 48 2.54 -4.01 -5.02
C THR A 48 1.01 -3.96 -4.98
N PRO A 49 0.31 -5.11 -4.97
CA PRO A 49 -1.15 -5.12 -4.94
C PRO A 49 -1.69 -4.77 -3.56
N LEU A 50 -2.87 -4.16 -3.53
CA LEU A 50 -3.64 -3.91 -2.30
C LEU A 50 -4.90 -4.77 -2.29
N ALA A 51 -5.36 -5.12 -1.08
CA ALA A 51 -6.61 -5.83 -0.87
C ALA A 51 -7.69 -4.86 -0.39
N TYR A 52 -8.87 -4.90 -1.01
CA TYR A 52 -10.04 -4.19 -0.47
C TYR A 52 -10.32 -4.66 0.97
N SER A 53 -10.68 -3.74 1.84
CA SER A 53 -10.85 -4.02 3.26
C SER A 53 -12.00 -3.27 3.91
N THR A 54 -12.44 -3.80 5.05
CA THR A 54 -13.47 -3.23 5.93
C THR A 54 -13.08 -3.42 7.38
N ASN A 55 -13.67 -2.62 8.27
CA ASN A 55 -13.51 -2.72 9.72
C ASN A 55 -14.61 -3.56 10.40
N ASN A 56 -15.56 -4.11 9.62
CA ASN A 56 -16.62 -4.96 10.13
C ASN A 56 -16.15 -6.42 10.22
N THR A 57 -16.07 -6.96 11.44
CA THR A 57 -15.57 -8.30 11.74
C THR A 57 -16.37 -9.45 11.10
N SER A 58 -17.59 -9.18 10.65
CA SER A 58 -18.46 -10.18 10.00
C SER A 58 -18.27 -10.24 8.48
N ASP A 59 -17.59 -9.27 7.89
CA ASP A 59 -17.39 -9.20 6.45
C ASP A 59 -16.19 -10.04 6.01
N TYR A 60 -16.24 -10.53 4.78
CA TYR A 60 -15.19 -11.35 4.18
C TYR A 60 -13.86 -10.57 4.03
N GLU A 61 -13.96 -9.26 3.83
CA GLU A 61 -12.86 -8.35 3.59
C GLU A 61 -12.33 -7.71 4.89
N TYR A 62 -12.75 -8.23 6.05
CA TYR A 62 -12.28 -7.73 7.34
C TYR A 62 -10.76 -7.79 7.43
N GLN A 63 -10.15 -6.68 7.85
CA GLN A 63 -8.72 -6.59 8.15
C GLN A 63 -8.54 -5.87 9.49
N SER A 64 -7.81 -6.48 10.43
CA SER A 64 -7.66 -5.96 11.80
C SER A 64 -7.02 -4.57 11.88
N TYR A 65 -6.20 -4.20 10.89
CA TYR A 65 -5.56 -2.89 10.82
C TYR A 65 -6.42 -1.82 10.13
N ASN A 66 -7.51 -2.22 9.45
CA ASN A 66 -8.50 -1.26 8.97
C ASN A 66 -9.53 -1.01 10.08
N LYS A 67 -9.39 0.12 10.77
CA LYS A 67 -10.38 0.65 11.71
C LYS A 67 -11.11 1.89 11.17
N TYR A 68 -10.90 2.21 9.90
CA TYR A 68 -11.29 3.48 9.28
C TYR A 68 -12.58 3.40 8.47
N GLY A 69 -13.13 2.18 8.30
CA GLY A 69 -14.40 1.95 7.63
C GLY A 69 -14.25 1.12 6.36
N VAL A 70 -15.27 1.19 5.51
CA VAL A 70 -15.25 0.61 4.17
C VAL A 70 -14.52 1.53 3.18
N GLY A 71 -14.18 1.03 1.99
CA GLY A 71 -13.56 1.85 0.94
C GLY A 71 -12.04 1.94 0.99
N TYR A 72 -11.39 1.27 1.95
CA TYR A 72 -9.93 1.26 2.07
C TYR A 72 -9.32 0.04 1.41
N TRP A 73 -8.23 0.28 0.68
CA TRP A 73 -7.36 -0.75 0.14
C TRP A 73 -6.13 -0.85 1.04
N LEU A 74 -5.78 -2.06 1.44
CA LEU A 74 -4.77 -2.33 2.46
C LEU A 74 -3.69 -3.26 1.93
N VAL A 75 -2.45 -2.98 2.31
CA VAL A 75 -1.31 -3.89 2.17
C VAL A 75 -0.47 -3.83 3.44
N GLN A 76 0.07 -4.99 3.83
CA GLN A 76 1.04 -5.07 4.93
C GLN A 76 2.43 -5.28 4.35
N LEU A 77 3.35 -4.37 4.69
CA LEU A 77 4.69 -4.32 4.10
C LEU A 77 5.73 -4.60 5.19
N LEU A 78 6.61 -5.57 4.93
CA LEU A 78 7.84 -5.73 5.70
C LEU A 78 8.93 -4.82 5.10
N VAL A 79 9.05 -3.63 5.67
CA VAL A 79 10.01 -2.59 5.24
C VAL A 79 11.32 -2.73 6.00
N ASP A 80 12.45 -2.58 5.31
CA ASP A 80 13.78 -2.50 5.92
C ASP A 80 14.05 -1.07 6.40
N CYS A 81 14.04 -0.88 7.73
CA CYS A 81 14.23 0.44 8.35
C CYS A 81 15.54 1.11 7.97
N SER A 82 16.59 0.34 7.68
CA SER A 82 17.90 0.89 7.31
C SER A 82 17.87 1.65 5.98
N LYS A 83 16.82 1.44 5.17
CA LYS A 83 16.58 2.09 3.89
C LYS A 83 15.55 3.22 3.96
N THR A 84 15.18 3.65 5.17
CA THR A 84 14.25 4.76 5.40
C THR A 84 15.00 6.00 5.87
N ASP A 85 14.48 7.19 5.60
CA ASP A 85 15.00 8.43 6.17
C ASP A 85 14.30 8.70 7.50
N GLN A 86 14.99 8.42 8.60
CA GLN A 86 14.46 8.56 9.97
C GLN A 86 13.12 7.82 10.17
N GLY A 87 12.98 6.65 9.56
CA GLY A 87 11.75 5.85 9.62
C GLY A 87 10.69 6.24 8.58
N TRP A 88 10.94 7.23 7.72
CA TRP A 88 10.01 7.66 6.68
C TRP A 88 10.41 7.16 5.29
N PHE A 89 9.43 6.83 4.46
CA PHE A 89 9.62 6.34 3.09
C PHE A 89 8.48 6.78 2.18
N GLU A 90 8.73 6.81 0.88
CA GLU A 90 7.76 7.24 -0.12
C GLU A 90 6.95 6.07 -0.68
N LEU A 91 5.70 6.35 -1.05
CA LEU A 91 4.86 5.46 -1.84
C LEU A 91 3.91 6.27 -2.71
N LYS A 92 3.44 5.68 -3.81
CA LYS A 92 2.45 6.31 -4.67
C LYS A 92 1.44 5.28 -5.15
N GLY A 93 0.16 5.65 -5.11
CA GLY A 93 -0.93 4.86 -5.65
C GLY A 93 -0.87 4.77 -7.18
N TYR A 94 -1.13 3.57 -7.70
CA TYR A 94 -1.31 3.33 -9.13
C TYR A 94 -2.58 2.50 -9.34
N LEU A 95 -3.43 2.92 -10.28
CA LEU A 95 -4.68 2.24 -10.60
C LEU A 95 -4.68 1.82 -12.07
N SER A 96 -4.55 0.51 -12.27
CA SER A 96 -4.59 -0.17 -13.57
C SER A 96 -6.03 -0.60 -13.92
N PRO A 97 -6.45 -0.57 -15.21
CA PRO A 97 -5.65 -0.26 -16.40
C PRO A 97 -5.73 1.19 -16.91
N SER A 98 -6.64 2.03 -16.39
CA SER A 98 -7.02 3.29 -17.08
C SER A 98 -6.69 4.59 -16.33
N THR A 99 -6.46 4.57 -15.02
CA THR A 99 -6.21 5.81 -14.25
C THR A 99 -4.72 6.13 -14.14
N GLY A 100 -3.87 5.12 -14.03
CA GLY A 100 -2.42 5.28 -13.87
C GLY A 100 -2.04 5.75 -12.47
N TRP A 101 -0.95 6.53 -12.38
CA TRP A 101 -0.47 7.12 -11.14
C TRP A 101 -1.48 8.11 -10.56
N GLU A 102 -1.59 8.14 -9.23
CA GLU A 102 -2.30 9.21 -8.54
C GLU A 102 -1.67 10.60 -8.84
N PRO A 103 -2.43 11.70 -8.73
CA PRO A 103 -1.89 13.04 -8.98
C PRO A 103 -0.80 13.40 -7.96
N ASN A 104 0.09 14.31 -8.34
CA ASN A 104 1.09 14.84 -7.42
C ASN A 104 0.43 15.57 -6.25
N ILE A 105 0.91 15.30 -5.04
CA ILE A 105 0.42 15.91 -3.79
C ILE A 105 1.54 16.70 -3.11
N ASN A 106 1.19 17.46 -2.06
CA ASN A 106 2.16 18.09 -1.17
C ASN A 106 1.79 17.70 0.26
N GLN A 107 2.31 16.55 0.71
CA GLN A 107 1.82 15.92 1.94
C GLN A 107 1.98 16.86 3.14
N LYS A 108 0.87 17.08 3.84
CA LYS A 108 0.85 17.89 5.06
C LYS A 108 1.37 17.09 6.25
N LYS A 109 1.48 17.76 7.39
CA LYS A 109 1.68 17.09 8.68
C LYS A 109 0.55 16.06 8.90
N CYS A 110 0.92 14.79 9.08
CA CYS A 110 -0.03 13.74 9.35
C CYS A 110 -0.63 13.86 10.75
N THR A 111 -1.90 13.55 10.84
CA THR A 111 -2.64 13.41 12.10
C THR A 111 -2.52 11.98 12.64
N GLY A 112 -3.32 11.63 13.65
CA GLY A 112 -3.25 10.33 14.33
C GLY A 112 -2.31 10.35 15.54
N ARG A 113 -2.25 9.21 16.25
CA ARG A 113 -1.50 9.10 17.51
C ARG A 113 0.02 9.08 17.30
N VAL A 114 0.47 8.57 16.16
CA VAL A 114 1.89 8.58 15.79
C VAL A 114 2.22 9.84 15.00
N GLY A 115 1.39 10.17 14.00
CA GLY A 115 1.39 11.43 13.23
C GLY A 115 2.74 12.08 12.92
N GLY A 116 2.71 13.40 12.68
CA GLY A 116 3.90 14.24 12.56
C GLY A 116 4.25 14.65 11.14
N SER A 117 5.42 15.27 10.99
CA SER A 117 5.95 15.73 9.71
C SER A 117 7.13 14.87 9.31
N ALA A 118 7.18 14.45 8.04
CA ALA A 118 8.36 13.83 7.46
C ALA A 118 9.53 14.85 7.40
N PRO A 119 10.79 14.38 7.44
CA PRO A 119 11.96 15.26 7.36
C PRO A 119 12.24 15.79 5.95
N PHE A 120 11.48 15.34 4.95
CA PHE A 120 11.59 15.74 3.55
C PHE A 120 10.21 16.01 2.94
N GLN A 121 10.21 16.63 1.76
CA GLN A 121 9.03 16.85 0.93
C GLN A 121 9.02 15.88 -0.25
N SER A 122 7.83 15.49 -0.69
CA SER A 122 7.64 14.65 -1.86
C SER A 122 6.37 15.04 -2.61
N ILE A 123 6.34 14.73 -3.90
CA ILE A 123 5.14 14.74 -4.74
C ILE A 123 4.27 13.48 -4.56
N ASN A 124 4.77 12.51 -3.77
CA ASN A 124 4.16 11.24 -3.44
C ASN A 124 3.74 11.23 -1.96
N HIS A 125 3.02 10.20 -1.54
CA HIS A 125 2.76 9.97 -0.12
C HIS A 125 4.03 9.58 0.62
N ILE A 126 4.13 10.02 1.88
CA ILE A 126 5.25 9.70 2.76
C ILE A 126 4.69 8.93 3.97
N ALA A 127 5.05 7.66 4.06
CA ALA A 127 4.64 6.76 5.11
C ALA A 127 5.73 6.61 6.18
N LYS A 128 5.31 6.19 7.37
CA LYS A 128 6.19 5.91 8.50
C LYS A 128 6.26 4.42 8.78
N PHE A 129 7.46 3.91 8.95
CA PHE A 129 7.73 2.54 9.34
C PHE A 129 7.06 2.18 10.67
N GLY A 130 6.63 0.93 10.81
CA GLY A 130 6.10 0.39 12.08
C GLY A 130 4.76 1.00 12.51
N ALA A 131 4.01 1.56 11.57
CA ALA A 131 2.74 2.22 11.81
C ALA A 131 1.71 1.89 10.72
N VAL A 132 0.43 2.08 11.05
CA VAL A 132 -0.65 2.10 10.06
C VAL A 132 -0.71 3.49 9.45
N ASN A 133 -0.44 3.58 8.15
CA ASN A 133 -0.47 4.82 7.40
C ASN A 133 -1.72 4.84 6.52
N VAL A 134 -2.52 5.90 6.64
CA VAL A 134 -3.79 6.04 5.90
C VAL A 134 -3.72 7.27 5.02
N PHE A 135 -4.00 7.05 3.74
CA PHE A 135 -4.00 8.06 2.71
C PHE A 135 -5.35 8.06 1.99
N THR A 136 -5.74 9.22 1.48
CA THR A 136 -6.87 9.36 0.55
C THR A 136 -6.30 9.70 -0.81
N TRP A 137 -6.72 8.97 -1.84
CA TRP A 137 -6.22 9.12 -3.22
C TRP A 137 -6.14 10.58 -3.67
N GLY A 138 -4.94 11.03 -4.04
CA GLY A 138 -4.69 12.40 -4.51
C GLY A 138 -4.90 13.51 -3.46
N SER A 139 -5.06 13.16 -2.17
CA SER A 139 -5.14 14.12 -1.08
C SER A 139 -3.75 14.35 -0.47
N SER A 140 -3.54 15.55 0.09
CA SER A 140 -2.33 15.85 0.87
C SER A 140 -2.47 15.49 2.35
N ASP A 141 -3.65 15.02 2.78
CA ASP A 141 -3.93 14.66 4.17
C ASP A 141 -3.57 13.20 4.46
N CYS A 142 -3.15 12.93 5.69
CA CYS A 142 -2.76 11.60 6.15
C CYS A 142 -3.06 11.39 7.64
N VAL A 143 -3.30 10.14 8.01
CA VAL A 143 -3.41 9.68 9.40
C VAL A 143 -2.36 8.61 9.63
N ILE A 144 -1.60 8.71 10.73
CA ILE A 144 -0.61 7.69 11.12
C ILE A 144 -0.89 7.27 12.56
N ASP A 145 -1.17 5.99 12.72
CA ASP A 145 -1.53 5.37 13.99
C ASP A 145 -0.64 4.15 14.29
N PRO A 146 -0.56 3.71 15.55
CA PRO A 146 0.16 2.49 15.90
C PRO A 146 -0.51 1.26 15.27
N VAL A 147 0.31 0.23 15.01
CA VAL A 147 -0.15 -1.15 14.73
C VAL A 147 -0.84 -1.75 15.94
#